data_AF-A0A7C5AKU1-F1
#
_entry.id   AF-A0A7C5AKU1-F1
#
_cell.length_a   1.000
_cell.length_b   1.000
_cell.length_c   1.000
_cell.angle_alpha   90.00
_cell.angle_beta   90.00
_cell.angle_gamma   90.00
#
_symmetry.space_group_name_H-M   'P 1'
#
loop_
_entity.id
_entity.type
_entity.pdbx_description
1 polymer ?
#
loop_
_entity_poly.entity_id
_entity_poly.type
_entity_poly.pdbx_seq_one_letter_code
_entity_poly.pdbx_strand_id
1 'polypeptide(L)'
;MPLKEMLRRERQERKGKVPFAPSLFAHVGGLVRRHGLGRNFSRTLRQLTPEVIHTLAHALRGAPKPQYVPPLFFLATWEEYQEIHAIMAEAANPYLAFASSPEEILLSGPLYDKYPDLPQDILKSRHFAAIFMNLSRAG
;
A
#
# COMPACT_ATOMS: atom_id res chain seq x y z
N MET A 1 -38.02 -20.47 -12.65
CA MET A 1 -36.71 -21.17 -12.75
C MET A 1 -36.33 -21.69 -11.36
N PRO A 2 -35.80 -22.90 -11.20
CA PRO A 2 -35.40 -23.45 -9.90
C PRO A 2 -34.14 -22.77 -9.35
N LEU A 3 -34.06 -22.56 -8.03
CA LEU A 3 -32.96 -21.86 -7.33
C LEU A 3 -31.56 -22.40 -7.67
N LYS A 4 -31.44 -23.73 -7.88
CA LYS A 4 -30.19 -24.37 -8.27
C LYS A 4 -29.66 -23.87 -9.62
N GLU A 5 -30.54 -23.57 -10.57
CA GLU A 5 -30.14 -23.07 -11.89
C GLU A 5 -29.73 -21.61 -11.84
N MET A 6 -30.40 -20.80 -11.00
CA MET A 6 -30.02 -19.40 -10.74
C MET A 6 -28.60 -19.32 -10.18
N LEU A 7 -28.27 -20.11 -9.15
CA LEU A 7 -26.93 -20.14 -8.55
C LEU A 7 -25.86 -20.65 -9.53
N ARG A 8 -26.21 -21.59 -10.42
CA ARG A 8 -25.29 -22.13 -11.43
C ARG A 8 -24.97 -21.10 -12.50
N ARG A 9 -25.99 -20.35 -12.93
CA ARG A 9 -25.88 -19.27 -13.90
C ARG A 9 -25.09 -18.09 -13.33
N GLU A 10 -25.34 -17.70 -12.08
CA GLU A 10 -24.57 -16.67 -11.38
C GLU A 10 -23.08 -17.03 -11.30
N ARG A 11 -22.76 -18.29 -10.99
CA ARG A 11 -21.38 -18.79 -10.96
C ARG A 11 -20.73 -18.82 -12.35
N GLN A 12 -21.49 -19.09 -13.41
CA GLN A 12 -21.01 -19.06 -14.79
C GLN A 12 -20.81 -17.63 -15.30
N GLU A 13 -21.66 -16.68 -14.91
CA GLU A 13 -21.52 -15.26 -15.26
C GLU A 13 -20.31 -14.65 -14.53
N ARG A 14 -20.01 -15.07 -13.30
CA ARG A 14 -18.79 -14.69 -12.55
C ARG A 14 -17.50 -15.40 -13.03
N LYS A 15 -17.56 -16.32 -14.01
CA LYS A 15 -16.36 -16.99 -14.59
C LYS A 15 -15.56 -16.09 -15.54
N GLY A 16 -15.96 -14.84 -15.76
CA GLY A 16 -15.05 -13.80 -16.26
C GLY A 16 -13.96 -13.58 -15.22
N LYS A 17 -12.92 -14.42 -15.24
CA LYS A 17 -11.85 -14.51 -14.23
C LYS A 17 -11.15 -13.15 -14.11
N VAL A 18 -11.58 -12.32 -13.16
CA VAL A 18 -10.71 -11.29 -12.61
C VAL A 18 -9.49 -12.04 -12.05
N PRO A 19 -8.26 -11.72 -12.50
CA PRO A 19 -7.08 -12.36 -11.95
C PRO A 19 -7.10 -12.20 -10.43
N PHE A 20 -6.79 -13.28 -9.71
CA PHE A 20 -6.74 -13.24 -8.26
C PHE A 20 -5.70 -12.19 -7.86
N ALA A 21 -6.15 -11.10 -7.25
CA ALA A 21 -5.28 -10.02 -6.82
C ALA A 21 -4.89 -10.22 -5.35
N PRO A 22 -3.64 -9.91 -4.98
CA PRO A 22 -3.24 -9.93 -3.58
C PRO A 22 -4.05 -8.91 -2.79
N SER A 23 -4.51 -9.31 -1.60
CA SER A 23 -5.21 -8.41 -0.69
C SER A 23 -4.25 -7.36 -0.11
N LEU A 24 -4.78 -6.25 0.42
CA LEU A 24 -3.98 -5.27 1.14
C LEU A 24 -3.22 -5.92 2.31
N PHE A 25 -3.83 -6.89 3.00
CA PHE A 25 -3.18 -7.67 4.05
C PHE A 25 -1.97 -8.45 3.51
N ALA A 26 -2.12 -9.14 2.38
CA ALA A 26 -1.00 -9.88 1.78
C ALA A 26 0.09 -8.93 1.26
N HIS A 27 -0.31 -7.76 0.75
CA HIS A 27 0.58 -6.72 0.29
C HIS A 27 1.44 -6.13 1.41
N VAL A 28 0.80 -5.67 2.49
CA VAL A 28 1.49 -5.15 3.66
C VAL A 28 2.29 -6.25 4.35
N GLY A 29 1.74 -7.47 4.45
CA GLY A 29 2.44 -8.63 5.02
C GLY A 29 3.73 -8.98 4.30
N GLY A 30 3.74 -8.96 2.97
CA GLY A 30 4.98 -9.18 2.22
C GLY A 30 6.02 -8.06 2.44
N LEU A 31 5.60 -6.81 2.66
CA LEU A 31 6.52 -5.73 3.02
C LEU A 31 7.06 -5.89 4.45
N VAL A 32 6.18 -6.23 5.41
CA VAL A 32 6.55 -6.52 6.79
C VAL A 32 7.61 -7.60 6.85
N ARG A 33 7.37 -8.74 6.19
CA ARG A 33 8.33 -9.84 6.15
C ARG A 33 9.61 -9.49 5.41
N ARG A 34 9.52 -8.85 4.24
CA ARG A 34 10.68 -8.52 3.39
C ARG A 34 11.65 -7.56 4.09
N HIS A 35 11.12 -6.59 4.85
CA HIS A 35 11.90 -5.53 5.47
C HIS A 35 12.08 -5.70 6.99
N GLY A 36 11.56 -6.79 7.57
CA GLY A 36 11.60 -7.01 9.02
C GLY A 36 10.90 -5.89 9.80
N LEU A 37 9.79 -5.37 9.26
CA LEU A 37 9.03 -4.32 9.94
C LEU A 37 8.43 -4.90 11.22
N GLY A 38 8.54 -4.14 12.29
CA GLY A 38 8.02 -4.52 13.60
C GLY A 38 7.65 -3.27 14.38
N ARG A 39 7.32 -3.45 15.65
CA ARG A 39 6.69 -2.42 16.50
C ARG A 39 7.31 -1.02 16.46
N ASN A 40 8.63 -0.92 16.22
CA ASN A 40 9.29 0.38 16.07
C ASN A 40 8.81 1.14 14.82
N PHE A 41 8.57 0.44 13.71
CA PHE A 41 8.04 1.03 12.48
C PHE A 41 6.63 1.58 12.69
N SER A 42 5.71 0.79 13.26
CA SER A 42 4.37 1.30 13.63
C SER A 42 4.43 2.52 14.57
N ARG A 43 5.38 2.55 15.52
CA ARG A 43 5.58 3.74 16.37
C ARG A 43 6.05 4.95 15.55
N THR A 44 7.01 4.75 14.64
CA THR A 44 7.47 5.82 13.74
C THR A 44 6.31 6.37 12.90
N LEU A 45 5.47 5.49 12.36
CA LEU A 45 4.31 5.87 11.55
C LEU A 45 3.35 6.79 12.33
N ARG A 46 3.09 6.52 13.61
CA ARG A 46 2.27 7.37 14.51
C ARG A 46 2.90 8.72 14.85
N GLN A 47 4.22 8.83 14.76
CA GLN A 47 5.00 9.98 15.21
C GLN A 47 5.56 10.80 14.05
N LEU A 48 5.04 10.59 12.83
CA LEU A 48 5.45 11.35 11.66
C LEU A 48 5.08 12.82 11.81
N THR A 49 6.08 13.68 11.74
CA THR A 49 5.88 15.14 11.65
C THR A 49 6.05 15.62 10.22
N PRO A 50 5.47 16.78 9.85
CA PRO A 50 5.66 17.38 8.53
C PRO A 50 7.14 17.56 8.14
N GLU A 51 8.00 17.89 9.10
CA GLU A 51 9.44 18.07 8.89
C GLU A 51 10.13 16.74 8.53
N VAL A 52 9.76 15.65 9.23
CA VAL A 52 10.27 14.30 8.94
C VAL A 52 9.81 13.85 7.55
N ILE A 53 8.53 14.08 7.22
CA ILE A 53 7.96 13.75 5.91
C ILE A 53 8.70 14.51 4.80
N HIS A 54 8.90 15.82 4.95
CA HIS A 54 9.62 16.63 3.98
C HIS A 54 11.08 16.19 3.83
N THR A 55 11.76 15.88 4.94
CA THR A 55 13.14 15.39 4.92
C THR A 55 13.24 14.06 4.17
N LEU A 56 12.35 13.12 4.49
CA LEU A 56 12.28 11.81 3.84
C LEU A 56 11.99 11.94 2.33
N ALA A 57 10.98 12.75 1.97
CA ALA A 57 10.62 12.99 0.57
C ALA A 57 11.77 13.66 -0.20
N HIS A 58 12.48 14.60 0.42
CA HIS A 58 13.62 15.27 -0.20
C HIS A 58 14.80 14.32 -0.42
N ALA A 59 15.11 13.46 0.56
CA ALA A 59 16.18 12.47 0.47
C ALA A 59 15.91 11.43 -0.65
N LEU A 60 14.64 11.05 -0.84
CA LEU A 60 14.24 10.00 -1.78
C LEU A 60 13.67 10.52 -3.10
N ARG A 61 13.73 11.83 -3.37
CA ARG A 61 13.10 12.46 -4.56
C ARG A 61 13.55 11.89 -5.91
N GLY A 62 14.77 11.36 -5.96
CA GLY A 62 15.36 10.75 -7.17
C GLY A 62 15.37 9.22 -7.14
N ALA A 63 14.82 8.60 -6.09
CA ALA A 63 14.80 7.15 -5.97
C ALA A 63 13.85 6.55 -7.02
N PRO A 64 14.24 5.46 -7.70
CA PRO A 64 13.32 4.72 -8.55
C PRO A 64 12.26 4.01 -7.70
N LYS A 65 11.11 3.69 -8.30
CA LYS A 65 10.10 2.84 -7.66
C LYS A 65 10.70 1.45 -7.40
N PRO A 66 10.72 0.95 -6.15
CA PRO A 66 11.23 -0.38 -5.86
C PRO A 66 10.37 -1.44 -6.54
N GLN A 67 11.00 -2.46 -7.14
CA GLN A 67 10.26 -3.60 -7.64
C GLN A 67 9.79 -4.45 -6.46
N TYR A 68 8.48 -4.51 -6.30
CA TYR A 68 7.83 -5.34 -5.30
C TYR A 68 6.60 -6.01 -5.91
N VAL A 69 6.58 -7.34 -5.84
CA VAL A 69 5.42 -8.13 -6.20
C VAL A 69 4.91 -8.78 -4.91
N PRO A 70 3.75 -8.35 -4.39
CA PRO A 70 3.19 -8.93 -3.18
C PRO A 70 2.79 -10.40 -3.39
N PRO A 71 2.90 -11.23 -2.35
CA PRO A 71 2.49 -12.63 -2.44
C PRO A 71 0.97 -12.74 -2.64
N LEU A 72 0.54 -13.66 -3.51
CA LEU A 72 -0.90 -13.91 -3.76
C LEU A 72 -1.65 -14.36 -2.50
N PHE A 73 -0.97 -15.15 -1.67
CA PHE A 73 -1.46 -15.62 -0.38
C PHE A 73 -0.38 -15.39 0.66
N PHE A 74 -0.75 -14.77 1.79
CA PHE A 74 0.17 -14.52 2.88
C PHE A 74 -0.30 -15.22 4.15
N LEU A 75 0.53 -16.13 4.66
CA LEU A 75 0.34 -16.78 5.95
C LEU A 75 1.23 -16.07 6.96
N ALA A 76 0.61 -15.26 7.81
CA ALA A 76 1.30 -14.46 8.82
C ALA A 76 1.58 -15.31 10.07
N THR A 77 2.73 -15.11 10.71
CA THR A 77 2.89 -15.46 12.13
C THR A 77 2.01 -14.54 12.98
N TRP A 78 1.87 -14.86 14.27
CA TRP A 78 1.13 -14.00 15.20
C TRP A 78 1.74 -12.59 15.28
N GLU A 79 3.06 -12.50 15.33
CA GLU A 79 3.79 -11.23 15.40
C GLU A 79 3.61 -10.40 14.13
N GLU A 80 3.71 -11.04 12.96
CA GLU A 80 3.47 -10.39 11.68
C GLU A 80 2.02 -9.92 11.56
N TYR A 81 1.05 -10.74 11.99
CA TYR A 81 -0.37 -10.37 11.97
C TYR A 81 -0.61 -9.08 12.77
N GLN A 82 -0.06 -9.00 13.99
CA GLN A 82 -0.20 -7.80 14.83
C GLN A 82 0.42 -6.57 14.16
N GLU A 83 1.60 -6.70 13.56
CA GLU A 83 2.25 -5.58 12.87
C GLU A 83 1.50 -5.14 11.61
N ILE A 84 1.02 -6.09 10.79
CA ILE A 84 0.22 -5.80 9.60
C ILE A 84 -1.03 -5.01 9.98
N HIS A 85 -1.74 -5.45 11.02
CA HIS A 85 -2.92 -4.75 11.50
C HIS A 85 -2.60 -3.36 12.04
N ALA A 86 -1.50 -3.19 12.77
CA ALA A 86 -1.06 -1.88 13.24
C ALA A 86 -0.76 -0.94 12.06
N ILE A 87 0.04 -1.37 11.08
CA ILE A 87 0.36 -0.57 9.90
C ILE A 87 -0.91 -0.22 9.11
N MET A 88 -1.80 -1.19 8.87
CA MET A 88 -3.04 -0.95 8.13
C MET A 88 -3.98 0.01 8.86
N ALA A 89 -4.01 0.00 10.20
CA ALA A 89 -4.81 0.93 10.99
C ALA A 89 -4.24 2.35 10.95
N GLU A 90 -2.93 2.51 11.07
CA GLU A 90 -2.27 3.84 11.09
C GLU A 90 -2.13 4.45 9.69
N ALA A 91 -1.89 3.64 8.66
CA ALA A 91 -1.77 4.07 7.26
C ALA A 91 -3.02 3.72 6.45
N ALA A 92 -4.20 3.82 7.05
CA ALA A 92 -5.48 3.53 6.40
C ALA A 92 -5.81 4.56 5.29
N ASN A 93 -5.25 4.37 4.09
CA ASN A 93 -5.50 5.21 2.92
C ASN A 93 -5.45 4.37 1.63
N PRO A 94 -6.08 4.83 0.53
CA PRO A 94 -6.06 4.12 -0.76
C PRO A 94 -4.66 3.91 -1.35
N TYR A 95 -3.66 4.72 -0.94
CA TYR A 95 -2.32 4.68 -1.54
C TYR A 95 -1.44 3.59 -0.97
N LEU A 96 -1.78 3.06 0.22
CA LEU A 96 -1.05 1.97 0.85
C LEU A 96 -0.95 0.73 -0.05
N ALA A 97 -1.97 0.47 -0.88
CA ALA A 97 -1.98 -0.63 -1.86
C ALA A 97 -0.93 -0.50 -2.98
N PHE A 98 -0.32 0.68 -3.14
CA PHE A 98 0.72 0.93 -4.14
C PHE A 98 2.11 1.12 -3.52
N ALA A 99 2.23 1.08 -2.18
CA ALA A 99 3.51 1.18 -1.49
C ALA A 99 4.39 -0.05 -1.82
N SER A 100 5.65 0.16 -2.15
CA SER A 100 6.60 -0.88 -2.54
C SER A 100 7.82 -0.94 -1.61
N SER A 101 7.85 -0.08 -0.59
CA SER A 101 8.87 -0.06 0.45
C SER A 101 8.33 0.54 1.76
N PRO A 102 9.07 0.42 2.88
CA PRO A 102 8.70 1.03 4.15
C PRO A 102 8.57 2.55 4.06
N GLU A 103 9.43 3.20 3.28
CA GLU A 103 9.39 4.66 3.10
C GLU A 103 8.13 5.10 2.35
N GLU A 104 7.65 4.29 1.39
CA GLU A 104 6.39 4.57 0.73
C GLU A 104 5.17 4.33 1.64
N ILE A 105 5.25 3.40 2.60
CA ILE A 105 4.21 3.28 3.64
C ILE A 105 4.17 4.55 4.49
N LEU A 106 5.33 5.08 4.91
CA LEU A 106 5.41 6.33 5.68
C LEU A 106 4.86 7.54 4.90
N LEU A 107 5.07 7.57 3.58
CA LEU A 107 4.64 8.67 2.71
C LEU A 107 3.21 8.53 2.18
N SER A 108 2.56 7.36 2.29
CA SER A 108 1.27 7.11 1.63
C SER A 108 0.17 8.02 2.16
N GLY A 109 0.08 8.17 3.50
CA GLY A 109 -0.90 9.03 4.15
C GLY A 109 -0.69 10.50 3.80
N PRO A 110 0.49 11.09 4.08
CA PRO A 110 0.77 12.48 3.74
C PRO A 110 0.61 12.81 2.25
N LEU A 111 0.96 11.87 1.36
CA LEU A 111 0.76 12.04 -0.07
C LEU A 111 -0.74 12.08 -0.43
N TYR A 112 -1.54 11.19 0.16
CA TYR A 112 -2.99 11.15 -0.03
C TYR A 112 -3.68 12.41 0.52
N ASP A 113 -3.28 12.85 1.71
CA ASP A 113 -3.85 14.06 2.33
C ASP A 113 -3.62 15.31 1.47
N LYS A 114 -2.45 15.39 0.83
CA LYS A 114 -2.09 16.52 -0.03
C LYS A 114 -2.67 16.42 -1.45
N TYR A 115 -2.74 15.21 -1.99
CA TYR A 115 -3.17 14.94 -3.36
C TYR A 115 -4.03 13.66 -3.39
N PRO A 116 -5.33 13.71 -3.08
CA PRO A 116 -6.17 12.51 -2.93
C PRO A 116 -6.53 11.83 -4.27
N ASP A 117 -6.48 12.56 -5.38
CA ASP A 117 -6.97 12.12 -6.70
C ASP A 117 -5.86 11.72 -7.68
N LEU A 118 -4.70 11.26 -7.19
CA LEU A 118 -3.63 10.80 -8.06
C LEU A 118 -4.03 9.55 -8.87
N PRO A 119 -3.77 9.55 -10.19
CA PRO A 119 -3.97 8.37 -11.02
C PRO A 119 -3.17 7.16 -10.54
N GLN A 120 -3.80 5.98 -10.54
CA GLN A 120 -3.15 4.74 -10.12
C GLN A 120 -1.87 4.43 -10.92
N ASP A 121 -1.82 4.78 -12.20
CA ASP A 121 -0.63 4.55 -13.02
C ASP A 121 0.58 5.37 -12.55
N ILE A 122 0.35 6.55 -11.98
CA ILE A 122 1.41 7.35 -11.34
C ILE A 122 1.87 6.66 -10.05
N LEU A 123 0.94 6.23 -9.20
CA LEU A 123 1.24 5.55 -7.93
C LEU A 123 2.01 4.23 -8.16
N LYS A 124 1.71 3.51 -9.23
CA LYS A 124 2.38 2.26 -9.64
C LYS A 124 3.77 2.49 -10.22
N SER A 125 3.97 3.59 -10.96
CA SER A 125 5.21 3.80 -11.74
C SER A 125 6.25 4.68 -11.05
N ARG A 126 5.86 5.51 -10.09
CA ARG A 126 6.75 6.50 -9.48
C ARG A 126 6.85 6.34 -7.98
N HIS A 127 8.05 6.55 -7.46
CA HIS A 127 8.30 6.55 -6.01
C HIS A 127 7.50 7.68 -5.36
N PHE A 128 6.85 7.41 -4.21
CA PHE A 128 5.97 8.39 -3.55
C PHE A 128 6.69 9.70 -3.21
N ALA A 129 7.94 9.63 -2.73
CA ALA A 129 8.79 10.82 -2.53
C ALA A 129 8.94 11.70 -3.79
N ALA A 130 9.13 11.10 -4.96
CA ALA A 130 9.25 11.83 -6.22
C ALA A 130 7.93 12.52 -6.59
N ILE A 131 6.80 11.86 -6.35
CA ILE A 131 5.47 12.46 -6.56
C ILE A 131 5.28 13.65 -5.60
N PHE A 132 5.52 13.42 -4.31
CA PHE A 132 5.38 14.41 -3.25
C PHE A 132 6.20 15.67 -3.53
N MET A 133 7.46 15.53 -3.95
CA MET A 133 8.33 16.67 -4.23
C MET A 133 8.02 17.40 -5.54
N ASN A 134 7.60 16.70 -6.60
CA ASN A 134 7.36 17.33 -7.89
C ASN A 134 6.03 18.09 -7.93
N LEU A 135 4.98 17.56 -7.28
CA LEU A 135 3.69 18.25 -7.20
C LEU A 135 3.71 19.40 -6.19
N SER A 136 4.61 19.36 -5.21
CA SER A 136 4.80 20.46 -4.24
C SER A 136 5.40 21.72 -4.86
N ARG A 137 5.91 21.66 -6.09
CA ARG A 137 6.50 22.82 -6.80
C ARG A 137 5.52 23.51 -7.75
N ALA A 138 4.32 22.95 -7.94
CA ALA A 138 3.34 23.40 -8.93
C ALA A 138 2.16 24.19 -8.33
N GLY A 139 2.16 24.42 -7.02
CA GLY A 139 1.21 25.28 -6.30
C GLY A 139 1.96 26.25 -5.41
#